data_AF-A0A6G3RYF8-F1
#
_entry.id   AF-A0A6G3RYF8-F1
#
_cell.length_a   1.000
_cell.length_b   1.000
_cell.length_c   1.000
_cell.angle_alpha   90.00
_cell.angle_beta   90.00
_cell.angle_gamma   90.00
#
_symmetry.space_group_name_H-M   'P 1'
#
loop_
_entity.id
_entity.type
_entity.pdbx_description
1 polymer ?
#
loop_
_entity_poly.entity_id
_entity_poly.type
_entity_poly.pdbx_seq_one_letter_code
_entity_poly.pdbx_strand_id
1 'polypeptide(L)'
;AVTSAEDLSAGAGGLPPTDGLRYTLDGARVVVRPSGTEPKLKCYLEVVVPVADRGALDAARERAAELLAAIKRDLSAAAGI
;
A
#
# COMPACT_ATOMS: atom_id res chain seq x y z
N ALA A 1 -4.06 -6.02 9.79
CA ALA A 1 -3.01 -7.02 9.53
C ALA A 1 -2.96 -7.31 8.03
N VAL A 2 -1.86 -7.88 7.54
CA VAL A 2 -1.75 -8.34 6.14
C VAL A 2 -2.64 -9.58 5.95
N THR A 3 -3.48 -9.56 4.90
CA THR A 3 -4.39 -10.66 4.53
C THR A 3 -3.90 -11.44 3.32
N SER A 4 -3.05 -10.84 2.48
CA SER A 4 -2.37 -11.51 1.37
C SER A 4 -1.02 -10.86 1.08
N ALA A 5 -0.05 -11.68 0.67
CA ALA A 5 1.25 -11.25 0.15
C ALA A 5 1.50 -11.95 -1.19
N GLU A 6 1.67 -11.17 -2.24
CA GLU A 6 1.91 -11.66 -3.60
C GLU A 6 3.30 -11.23 -4.08
N ASP A 7 4.08 -12.18 -4.59
CA ASP A 7 5.31 -11.92 -5.33
C ASP A 7 4.96 -11.72 -6.81
N LEU A 8 5.20 -10.51 -7.32
CA LEU A 8 4.83 -10.13 -8.68
C LEU A 8 5.86 -10.61 -9.72
N SER A 9 6.99 -11.20 -9.30
CA SER A 9 8.01 -11.75 -10.19
C SER A 9 7.50 -12.97 -10.97
N ALA A 10 6.41 -13.61 -10.53
CA ALA A 10 5.73 -14.66 -11.27
C ALA A 10 4.70 -14.13 -12.30
N GLY A 11 4.43 -12.83 -12.30
CA GLY A 11 3.28 -12.23 -12.99
C GLY A 11 1.99 -12.38 -12.18
N ALA A 12 1.05 -11.44 -12.35
CA ALA A 12 -0.18 -11.40 -11.55
C ALA A 12 -1.35 -10.78 -12.32
N GLY A 13 -2.55 -11.35 -12.22
CA GLY A 13 -3.77 -10.78 -12.80
C GLY A 13 -3.72 -10.63 -14.34
N GLY A 14 -3.01 -11.52 -15.03
CA GLY A 14 -2.81 -11.46 -16.49
C GLY A 14 -1.76 -10.44 -16.94
N LEU A 15 -1.08 -9.76 -16.00
CA LEU A 15 0.03 -8.87 -16.30
C LEU A 15 1.36 -9.63 -16.28
N PRO A 16 2.35 -9.21 -17.10
CA PRO A 16 3.66 -9.84 -17.13
C PRO A 16 4.39 -9.70 -15.78
N PRO A 17 5.38 -10.57 -15.52
CA PRO A 17 6.28 -10.48 -14.38
C PRO A 17 6.86 -9.09 -14.15
N THR A 18 6.96 -8.69 -12.89
CA THR A 18 7.70 -7.51 -12.48
C THR A 18 8.33 -7.72 -11.11
N ASP A 19 9.51 -7.16 -10.89
CA ASP A 19 10.13 -7.18 -9.56
C ASP A 19 9.33 -6.27 -8.63
N GLY A 20 8.57 -6.88 -7.72
CA GLY A 20 7.75 -6.19 -6.76
C GLY A 20 6.94 -7.11 -5.87
N LEU A 21 6.59 -6.61 -4.70
CA LEU A 21 5.77 -7.28 -3.71
C LEU A 21 4.48 -6.49 -3.53
N ARG A 22 3.35 -7.19 -3.47
CA ARG A 22 2.05 -6.60 -3.14
C ARG A 22 1.51 -7.19 -1.85
N TYR A 23 1.16 -6.33 -0.91
CA TYR A 23 0.50 -6.69 0.32
C TYR A 23 -0.92 -6.13 0.31
N THR A 24 -1.89 -6.99 0.55
CA THR A 24 -3.28 -6.60 0.78
C THR A 24 -3.55 -6.64 2.28
N LEU A 25 -4.24 -5.63 2.77
CA LEU A 25 -4.74 -5.51 4.13
C LEU A 25 -6.24 -5.24 4.04
N ASP A 26 -6.94 -5.32 5.16
CA ASP A 26 -8.32 -4.85 5.23
C ASP A 26 -8.37 -3.33 5.02
N GLY A 27 -9.00 -2.90 3.93
CA GLY A 27 -9.11 -1.48 3.54
C GLY A 27 -7.80 -0.81 3.09
N ALA A 28 -6.72 -1.55 2.84
CA ALA A 28 -5.47 -0.95 2.38
C ALA A 28 -4.63 -1.88 1.49
N ARG A 29 -3.74 -1.27 0.71
CA ARG A 29 -2.82 -1.97 -0.18
C ARG A 29 -1.46 -1.29 -0.19
N VAL A 30 -0.41 -2.11 -0.17
CA VAL A 30 0.98 -1.68 -0.26
C VAL A 30 1.65 -2.39 -1.43
N VAL A 31 2.31 -1.63 -2.30
CA VAL A 31 3.16 -2.19 -3.37
C VAL A 31 4.58 -1.67 -3.20
N VAL A 32 5.54 -2.57 -3.14
CA VAL A 32 6.96 -2.27 -2.97
C VAL A 32 7.70 -2.79 -4.19
N ARG A 33 8.54 -1.96 -4.82
CA ARG A 33 9.35 -2.38 -5.96
C ARG A 33 10.66 -1.61 -6.06
N PRO A 34 11.75 -2.20 -6.58
CA PRO A 34 12.91 -1.42 -6.95
C PRO A 34 12.58 -0.42 -8.06
N SER A 35 13.23 0.74 -8.01
CA SER A 35 13.27 1.66 -9.14
C SER A 35 14.14 1.06 -10.24
N GLY A 36 13.68 1.15 -11.49
CA GLY A 36 14.43 0.60 -12.65
C GLY A 36 15.61 1.46 -13.09
N THR A 37 15.72 2.71 -12.62
CA THR A 37 16.70 3.69 -13.13
C THR A 37 17.59 4.29 -12.04
N GLU A 38 17.30 4.02 -10.76
CA GLU A 38 18.01 4.64 -9.63
C GLU A 38 18.10 3.63 -8.47
N PRO A 39 19.09 3.74 -7.57
CA PRO A 39 19.22 2.87 -6.41
C PRO A 39 18.21 3.27 -5.31
N LYS A 40 16.92 3.13 -5.61
CA LYS A 40 15.80 3.52 -4.74
C LYS A 40 14.73 2.43 -4.70
N LEU A 41 14.08 2.29 -3.56
CA LEU A 41 12.85 1.51 -3.41
C LEU A 41 11.63 2.44 -3.55
N LYS A 42 10.69 2.08 -4.43
CA LYS A 42 9.42 2.78 -4.58
C LYS A 42 8.34 2.02 -3.82
N CYS A 43 7.71 2.72 -2.88
CA CYS A 43 6.62 2.20 -2.07
C CYS A 43 5.33 2.98 -2.36
N TYR A 44 4.30 2.30 -2.84
CA TYR A 44 2.98 2.86 -3.09
C TYR A 44 2.04 2.41 -1.99
N LEU A 45 1.41 3.37 -1.32
CA LEU A 45 0.51 3.13 -0.20
C LEU A 45 -0.89 3.62 -0.57
N GLU A 46 -1.89 2.77 -0.39
CA GLU A 46 -3.30 3.09 -0.64
C GLU A 46 -4.13 2.66 0.56
N VAL A 47 -5.05 3.53 0.96
CA VAL A 47 -6.07 3.24 1.97
C VAL A 47 -7.42 3.61 1.38
N VAL A 48 -8.41 2.73 1.57
CA VAL A 48 -9.79 2.91 1.15
C VAL A 48 -10.67 2.91 2.40
N VAL A 49 -11.30 4.06 2.68
CA VAL A 49 -12.25 4.22 3.79
C VAL A 49 -13.64 4.44 3.21
N PRO A 50 -14.63 3.59 3.53
CA PRO A 50 -16.02 3.82 3.14
C PRO A 50 -16.56 5.13 3.70
N VAL A 51 -17.33 5.85 2.89
CA VAL A 51 -18.02 7.09 3.29
C VAL A 51 -19.51 6.79 3.33
N ALA A 52 -20.11 6.81 4.53
CA ALA A 52 -21.51 6.43 4.70
C ALA A 52 -22.47 7.44 4.05
N ASP A 53 -22.19 8.73 4.21
CA ASP A 53 -22.96 9.84 3.64
C ASP A 53 -22.07 11.08 3.46
N ARG A 54 -22.64 12.16 2.92
CA ARG A 54 -21.90 13.41 2.66
C ARG A 54 -21.34 14.05 3.94
N GLY A 55 -22.04 13.95 5.08
CA GLY A 55 -21.60 14.52 6.35
C GLY A 55 -20.40 13.77 6.95
N ALA A 56 -20.24 12.49 6.63
CA ALA A 56 -19.13 11.66 7.08
C ALA A 56 -17.82 11.85 6.29
N LEU A 57 -17.81 12.67 5.23
CA LEU A 57 -16.66 12.77 4.31
C LEU A 57 -15.38 13.28 4.99
N ASP A 58 -15.49 14.30 5.84
CA ASP A 58 -14.32 14.88 6.50
C ASP A 58 -13.71 13.90 7.51
N ALA A 59 -14.55 13.24 8.31
CA ALA A 59 -14.10 12.18 9.23
C ALA A 59 -13.45 11.00 8.49
N ALA A 60 -13.99 10.60 7.34
CA ALA A 60 -13.40 9.54 6.51
C ALA A 60 -12.02 9.94 5.96
N ARG A 61 -11.82 11.21 5.60
CA ARG A 61 -10.52 11.74 5.15
C ARG A 61 -9.49 11.76 6.26
N GLU A 62 -9.87 12.23 7.45
CA GLU A 62 -9.01 12.21 8.63
C GLU A 62 -8.58 10.77 8.95
N ARG A 63 -9.56 9.84 8.97
CA ARG A 63 -9.29 8.43 9.20
C ARG A 63 -8.34 7.82 8.17
N ALA A 64 -8.55 8.13 6.89
CA ALA A 64 -7.67 7.65 5.82
C ALA A 64 -6.25 8.18 5.97
N ALA A 65 -6.08 9.45 6.37
CA ALA A 65 -4.78 10.07 6.60
C ALA A 65 -4.04 9.42 7.79
N GLU A 66 -4.74 9.13 8.89
CA GLU A 66 -4.17 8.43 10.04
C GLU A 66 -3.68 7.03 9.68
N LEU A 67 -4.51 6.27 8.95
CA LEU A 67 -4.19 4.92 8.50
C LEU A 67 -2.99 4.95 7.55
N LEU A 68 -2.97 5.87 6.59
CA LEU A 68 -1.87 6.01 5.65
C LEU A 68 -0.56 6.39 6.36
N ALA A 69 -0.64 7.28 7.36
CA ALA A 69 0.51 7.65 8.17
C ALA A 69 1.03 6.48 9.02
N ALA A 70 0.14 5.64 9.57
CA ALA A 70 0.51 4.43 10.29
C ALA A 70 1.24 3.43 9.38
N ILE A 71 0.65 3.10 8.23
CA ILE A 71 1.27 2.20 7.25
C ILE A 71 2.62 2.73 6.79
N LYS A 72 2.73 4.04 6.55
CA LYS A 72 4.00 4.66 6.18
C LYS A 72 5.07 4.45 7.26
N ARG A 73 4.74 4.69 8.53
CA ARG A 73 5.69 4.48 9.66
C ARG A 73 6.12 3.01 9.74
N ASP A 74 5.16 2.10 9.69
CA ASP A 74 5.44 0.66 9.83
C ASP A 74 6.30 0.15 8.66
N LEU A 75 6.00 0.58 7.44
CA LEU A 75 6.79 0.22 6.26
C LEU A 75 8.20 0.82 6.31
N SER A 76 8.34 2.08 6.73
CA SER A 76 9.65 2.72 6.93
C SER A 76 10.49 1.93 7.92
N ALA A 77 9.93 1.60 9.09
CA ALA A 77 10.60 0.79 10.09
C ALA A 77 11.01 -0.59 9.56
N ALA A 78 10.13 -1.27 8.82
CA ALA A 78 10.42 -2.56 8.20
C ALA A 78 11.51 -2.48 7.11
N ALA A 79 11.58 -1.35 6.40
CA ALA A 79 12.62 -1.07 5.41
C ALA A 79 13.93 -0.55 6.02
N GLY A 80 13.98 -0.35 7.34
CA GLY A 80 15.16 0.12 8.05
C GLY A 80 15.46 1.61 7.88
N ILE A 81 14.44 2.44 7.64
CA ILE A 81 14.55 3.90 7.43
C ILE A 81 13.64 4.71 8.35
#